data_AF-A0A519QZQ0-F1
#
_entry.id   AF-A0A519QZQ0-F1
#
_cell.length_a   1.000
_cell.length_b   1.000
_cell.length_c   1.000
_cell.angle_alpha   90.00
_cell.angle_beta   90.00
_cell.angle_gamma   90.00
#
_symmetry.space_group_name_H-M   'P 1'
#
loop_
_entity.id
_entity.type
_entity.pdbx_description
1 polymer ?
#
loop_
_entity_poly.entity_id
_entity_poly.type
_entity_poly.pdbx_seq_one_letter_code
_entity_poly.pdbx_strand_id
1 'polypeptide(L)'
;MKRALFTLLFCIPTLFFAQDETSAEKELLEKAYSYLEALNSNDKDYLPTGIDKLNLKDEENIGEYCISHAYEIFKNLVDNYPNSEKQAIYLYYVAELSDDNTEKKEKLIKIINLNSKWSYYERQSYLDLTSIAIEEKDFKTATIYLKEIEKLPKPMFTCGVEAQTYSSRLKWLYAAYEVGLKK
;
A
#
# COMPACT_ATOMS: atom_id res chain seq x y z
N MET A 1 -49.66 6.77 42.52
CA MET A 1 -48.56 7.55 41.91
C MET A 1 -47.27 7.29 42.66
N LYS A 2 -46.30 6.62 42.04
CA LYS A 2 -44.85 6.86 42.22
C LYS A 2 -44.05 5.86 41.35
N ARG A 3 -43.36 6.46 40.38
CA ARG A 3 -42.00 6.17 39.89
C ARG A 3 -41.77 4.91 39.05
N ALA A 4 -41.58 5.19 37.76
CA ALA A 4 -40.88 4.38 36.79
C ALA A 4 -39.48 3.98 37.27
N LEU A 5 -39.13 2.71 37.10
CA LEU A 5 -37.77 2.20 37.20
C LEU A 5 -37.30 1.90 35.77
N PHE A 6 -36.61 2.88 35.17
CA PHE A 6 -35.89 2.69 33.91
C PHE A 6 -34.50 2.16 34.28
N THR A 7 -34.33 0.85 34.29
CA THR A 7 -33.00 0.23 34.37
C THR A 7 -32.40 0.26 32.97
N LEU A 8 -31.53 1.24 32.76
CA LEU A 8 -30.63 1.37 31.62
C LEU A 8 -29.65 0.19 31.68
N LEU A 9 -29.96 -0.90 30.98
CA LEU A 9 -29.05 -2.03 30.87
C LEU A 9 -27.91 -1.62 29.94
N PHE A 10 -26.71 -1.61 30.50
CA PHE A 10 -25.43 -1.34 29.86
C PHE A 10 -25.33 -1.95 28.45
N CYS A 11 -25.40 -1.10 27.43
CA CYS A 11 -24.62 -1.34 26.22
C CYS A 11 -23.14 -1.13 26.55
N ILE A 12 -22.29 -1.81 25.78
CA ILE A 12 -20.83 -1.65 25.64
C ILE A 12 -19.99 -2.73 26.34
N PRO A 13 -19.77 -3.87 25.68
CA PRO A 13 -18.47 -4.54 25.66
C PRO A 13 -17.63 -4.14 24.44
N THR A 14 -18.14 -3.30 23.53
CA THR A 14 -17.47 -3.01 22.24
C THR A 14 -16.35 -1.97 22.31
N LEU A 15 -16.23 -1.20 23.41
CA LEU A 15 -15.16 -0.19 23.51
C LEU A 15 -13.80 -0.76 23.91
N PHE A 16 -13.75 -1.88 24.65
CA PHE A 16 -12.47 -2.44 25.09
C PHE A 16 -11.73 -3.20 23.98
N PHE A 17 -12.45 -3.91 23.10
CA PHE A 17 -11.83 -4.62 21.96
C PHE A 17 -11.27 -3.67 20.89
N ALA A 18 -11.95 -2.54 20.62
CA ALA A 18 -11.50 -1.60 19.61
C ALA A 18 -10.17 -0.88 19.98
N GLN A 19 -9.90 -0.71 21.28
CA GLN A 19 -8.71 -0.01 21.73
C GLN A 19 -7.45 -0.89 21.63
N ASP A 20 -7.56 -2.20 21.90
CA ASP A 20 -6.46 -3.15 21.80
C ASP A 20 -6.12 -3.48 20.32
N GLU A 21 -7.12 -3.64 19.45
CA GLU A 21 -6.89 -3.90 18.02
C GLU A 21 -6.17 -2.73 17.32
N THR A 22 -6.48 -1.49 17.70
CA THR A 22 -5.85 -0.30 17.12
C THR A 22 -4.37 -0.18 17.54
N SER A 23 -4.01 -0.65 18.74
CA SER A 23 -2.62 -0.66 19.20
C SER A 23 -1.81 -1.73 18.47
N ALA A 24 -2.35 -2.94 18.33
CA ALA A 24 -1.69 -4.04 17.65
C ALA A 24 -1.49 -3.78 16.15
N GLU A 25 -2.50 -3.23 15.46
CA GLU A 25 -2.40 -2.82 14.06
C GLU A 25 -1.27 -1.80 13.87
N LYS A 26 -1.21 -0.81 14.76
CA LYS A 26 -0.22 0.26 14.71
C LYS A 26 1.19 -0.27 14.93
N GLU A 27 1.39 -1.15 15.91
CA GLU A 27 2.69 -1.77 16.18
C GLU A 27 3.20 -2.61 15.00
N LEU A 28 2.32 -3.39 14.36
CA LEU A 28 2.66 -4.13 13.15
C LEU A 28 3.04 -3.19 12.01
N LEU A 29 2.30 -2.11 11.83
CA LEU A 29 2.58 -1.13 10.78
C LEU A 29 3.91 -0.40 11.00
N GLU A 30 4.20 0.04 12.23
CA GLU A 30 5.49 0.66 12.58
C GLU A 30 6.65 -0.32 12.34
N LYS A 31 6.45 -1.59 12.68
CA LYS A 31 7.43 -2.65 12.39
C LYS A 31 7.64 -2.84 10.89
N ALA A 32 6.59 -2.87 10.08
CA ALA A 32 6.71 -2.97 8.62
C ALA A 32 7.49 -1.77 8.04
N TYR A 33 7.18 -0.55 8.48
CA TYR A 33 7.89 0.64 8.04
C TYR A 33 9.36 0.67 8.43
N SER A 34 9.72 0.10 9.58
CA SER A 34 11.13 0.01 10.00
C SER A 34 11.97 -0.85 9.04
N TYR A 35 11.41 -1.92 8.47
CA TYR A 35 12.06 -2.69 7.40
C TYR A 35 12.17 -1.91 6.10
N LEU A 36 11.13 -1.16 5.72
CA LEU A 36 11.16 -0.32 4.53
C LEU A 36 12.19 0.82 4.66
N GLU A 37 12.32 1.40 5.85
CA GLU A 37 13.31 2.44 6.12
C GLU A 37 14.74 1.85 6.06
N ALA A 38 14.96 0.67 6.65
CA ALA A 38 16.23 -0.04 6.54
C ALA A 38 16.58 -0.38 5.08
N LEU A 39 15.59 -0.76 4.26
CA LEU A 39 15.76 -1.01 2.82
C LEU A 39 16.16 0.26 2.07
N ASN A 40 15.46 1.37 2.30
CA ASN A 40 15.67 2.63 1.57
C ASN A 40 16.98 3.34 1.96
N SER A 41 17.36 3.25 3.24
CA SER A 41 18.58 3.87 3.76
C SER A 41 19.79 2.95 3.66
N ASN A 42 19.58 1.64 3.40
CA ASN A 42 20.58 0.59 3.52
C ASN A 42 21.26 0.58 4.91
N ASP A 43 20.52 0.98 5.94
CA ASP A 43 20.99 1.09 7.32
C ASP A 43 20.24 0.11 8.23
N LYS A 44 21.01 -0.85 8.77
CA LYS A 44 20.51 -1.89 9.68
C LYS A 44 20.04 -1.32 11.01
N ASP A 45 20.41 -0.09 11.35
CA ASP A 45 19.99 0.53 12.61
C ASP A 45 18.48 0.74 12.67
N TYR A 46 17.82 0.89 11.53
CA TYR A 46 16.35 0.93 11.44
C TYR A 46 15.67 -0.42 11.62
N LEU A 47 16.39 -1.56 11.55
CA LEU A 47 15.77 -2.87 11.78
C LEU A 47 15.15 -2.97 13.18
N PRO A 48 13.97 -3.64 13.32
CA PRO A 48 13.33 -3.86 14.60
C PRO A 48 14.29 -4.41 15.67
N THR A 49 14.05 -4.02 16.92
CA THR A 49 14.78 -4.55 18.07
C THR A 49 14.60 -6.06 18.20
N GLY A 50 15.66 -6.76 18.62
CA GLY A 50 15.66 -8.22 18.78
C GLY A 50 16.06 -9.03 17.54
N ILE A 51 16.37 -8.36 16.42
CA ILE A 51 16.98 -9.00 15.25
C ILE A 51 18.49 -9.09 15.45
N ASP A 52 19.07 -10.28 15.20
CA ASP A 52 20.52 -10.48 15.25
C ASP A 52 21.19 -9.82 14.03
N LYS A 53 21.42 -8.51 14.14
CA LYS A 53 22.02 -7.67 13.10
C LYS A 53 23.43 -8.13 12.67
N LEU A 54 24.09 -8.96 13.48
CA LEU A 54 25.45 -9.47 13.25
C LEU A 54 25.52 -10.56 12.16
N ASN A 55 24.39 -11.21 11.85
CA ASN A 55 24.34 -12.28 10.84
C ASN A 55 23.98 -11.79 9.44
N LEU A 56 23.47 -10.57 9.31
CA LEU A 56 23.25 -9.91 8.01
C LEU A 56 24.58 -9.31 7.57
N LYS A 57 25.41 -10.03 6.81
CA LYS A 57 26.80 -9.59 6.53
C LYS A 57 26.96 -8.72 5.29
N ASP A 58 26.03 -8.79 4.32
CA ASP A 58 26.14 -8.12 3.02
C ASP A 58 24.86 -7.33 2.66
N GLU A 59 24.97 -6.31 1.79
CA GLU A 59 23.87 -5.43 1.39
C GLU A 59 22.72 -6.17 0.69
N GLU A 60 23.03 -7.10 -0.21
CA GLU A 60 22.05 -7.93 -0.93
C GLU A 60 21.22 -8.77 0.06
N ASN A 61 21.86 -9.30 1.12
CA ASN A 61 21.19 -10.05 2.17
C ASN A 61 20.26 -9.17 3.04
N ILE A 62 20.53 -7.87 3.17
CA ILE A 62 19.64 -6.94 3.90
C ILE A 62 18.41 -6.62 3.06
N GLY A 63 18.60 -6.36 1.76
CA GLY A 63 17.52 -6.01 0.86
C GLY A 63 16.44 -7.10 0.81
N GLU A 64 16.84 -8.33 0.50
CA GLU A 64 15.93 -9.48 0.47
C GLU A 64 15.27 -9.73 1.83
N TYR A 65 16.05 -9.62 2.92
CA TYR A 65 15.54 -9.79 4.28
C TYR A 65 14.44 -8.76 4.60
N CYS A 66 14.69 -7.48 4.32
CA CYS A 66 13.72 -6.41 4.57
C CYS A 66 12.46 -6.56 3.71
N ILE A 67 12.61 -6.88 2.41
CA ILE A 67 11.48 -7.09 1.49
C ILE A 67 10.59 -8.23 2.00
N SER A 68 11.19 -9.40 2.28
CA SER A 68 10.46 -10.58 2.74
C SER A 68 9.70 -10.32 4.05
N HIS A 69 10.35 -9.68 5.04
CA HIS A 69 9.71 -9.43 6.32
C HIS A 69 8.65 -8.34 6.27
N ALA A 70 8.88 -7.27 5.49
CA ALA A 70 7.87 -6.24 5.27
C ALA A 70 6.65 -6.83 4.57
N TYR A 71 6.85 -7.64 3.52
CA TYR A 71 5.79 -8.30 2.77
C TYR A 71 4.91 -9.18 3.67
N GLU A 72 5.51 -10.04 4.50
CA GLU A 72 4.77 -10.91 5.41
C GLU A 72 3.95 -10.13 6.45
N ILE A 73 4.50 -9.02 6.97
CA ILE A 73 3.77 -8.16 7.91
C ILE A 73 2.62 -7.44 7.20
N PHE A 74 2.82 -6.92 5.99
CA PHE A 74 1.74 -6.28 5.25
C PHE A 74 0.64 -7.27 4.85
N LYS A 75 0.96 -8.53 4.55
CA LYS A 75 -0.05 -9.57 4.35
C LYS A 75 -0.84 -9.84 5.61
N ASN A 76 -0.16 -9.97 6.75
CA ASN A 76 -0.82 -10.10 8.04
C ASN A 76 -1.77 -8.92 8.30
N LEU A 77 -1.35 -7.69 7.99
CA LEU A 77 -2.20 -6.50 8.10
C LEU A 77 -3.43 -6.57 7.18
N VAL A 78 -3.27 -7.01 5.93
CA VAL A 78 -4.39 -7.18 4.97
C VAL A 78 -5.41 -8.20 5.47
N ASP A 79 -4.93 -9.32 6.00
CA ASP A 79 -5.76 -10.47 6.39
C ASP A 79 -6.49 -10.23 7.72
N ASN A 80 -5.80 -9.64 8.70
CA ASN A 80 -6.36 -9.44 10.06
C ASN A 80 -7.12 -8.12 10.21
N TYR A 81 -6.87 -7.11 9.37
CA TYR A 81 -7.53 -5.80 9.45
C TYR A 81 -8.23 -5.39 8.14
N PRO A 82 -9.11 -6.24 7.57
CA PRO A 82 -9.66 -6.03 6.22
C PRO A 82 -10.53 -4.77 6.07
N ASN A 83 -11.05 -4.23 7.19
CA ASN A 83 -11.89 -3.03 7.23
C ASN A 83 -11.12 -1.78 7.71
N SER A 84 -9.79 -1.85 7.83
CA SER A 84 -8.98 -0.71 8.25
C SER A 84 -9.12 0.47 7.29
N GLU A 85 -9.13 1.70 7.82
CA GLU A 85 -8.99 2.89 6.98
C GLU A 85 -7.67 2.90 6.20
N LYS A 86 -6.66 2.15 6.63
CA LYS A 86 -5.34 2.03 5.98
C LYS A 86 -5.26 0.82 5.03
N GLN A 87 -6.36 0.14 4.74
CA GLN A 87 -6.35 -1.07 3.92
C GLN A 87 -5.74 -0.86 2.52
N ALA A 88 -5.96 0.32 1.92
CA ALA A 88 -5.33 0.68 0.64
C ALA A 88 -3.79 0.74 0.73
N ILE A 89 -3.25 1.16 1.89
CA ILE A 89 -1.81 1.20 2.16
C ILE A 89 -1.25 -0.22 2.21
N TYR A 90 -1.92 -1.09 2.97
CA TYR A 90 -1.44 -2.46 3.20
C TYR A 90 -1.41 -3.24 1.89
N LEU A 91 -2.51 -3.17 1.12
CA LEU A 91 -2.58 -3.79 -0.19
C LEU A 91 -1.52 -3.25 -1.16
N TYR A 92 -1.23 -1.94 -1.11
CA TYR A 92 -0.23 -1.34 -1.98
C TYR A 92 1.15 -1.91 -1.70
N TYR A 93 1.56 -1.99 -0.44
CA TYR A 93 2.85 -2.56 -0.10
C TYR A 93 2.94 -4.08 -0.35
N VAL A 94 1.86 -4.84 -0.17
CA VAL A 94 1.83 -6.25 -0.63
C VAL A 94 2.07 -6.32 -2.14
N ALA A 95 1.43 -5.43 -2.92
CA ALA A 95 1.59 -5.40 -4.37
C ALA A 95 3.01 -5.02 -4.81
N GLU A 96 3.61 -4.02 -4.15
CA GLU A 96 4.94 -3.51 -4.50
C GLU A 96 6.08 -4.45 -4.12
N LEU A 97 5.91 -5.19 -3.02
CA LEU A 97 6.91 -6.14 -2.51
C LEU A 97 6.73 -7.56 -3.08
N SER A 98 5.71 -7.79 -3.90
CA SER A 98 5.43 -9.08 -4.52
C SER A 98 6.30 -9.30 -5.77
N ASP A 99 6.94 -10.47 -5.85
CA ASP A 99 7.59 -10.95 -7.07
C ASP A 99 6.61 -11.56 -8.08
N ASP A 100 5.35 -11.82 -7.68
CA ASP A 100 4.30 -12.30 -8.56
C ASP A 100 3.47 -11.15 -9.12
N ASN A 101 3.57 -10.95 -10.45
CA ASN A 101 2.78 -9.97 -11.18
C ASN A 101 1.26 -10.23 -11.13
N THR A 102 0.83 -11.48 -10.92
CA THR A 102 -0.58 -11.83 -10.77
C THR A 102 -1.10 -11.32 -9.44
N GLU A 103 -0.41 -11.61 -8.34
CA GLU A 103 -0.73 -11.09 -7.02
C GLU A 103 -0.69 -9.55 -7.02
N LYS A 104 0.35 -8.95 -7.61
CA LYS A 104 0.47 -7.50 -7.76
C LYS A 104 -0.77 -6.91 -8.42
N LYS A 105 -1.16 -7.41 -9.60
CA LYS A 105 -2.38 -6.96 -10.29
C LYS A 105 -3.63 -7.11 -9.43
N GLU A 106 -3.82 -8.25 -8.78
CA GLU A 106 -4.98 -8.50 -7.92
C GLU A 106 -5.09 -7.45 -6.81
N LYS A 107 -4.00 -7.17 -6.09
CA LYS A 107 -4.00 -6.19 -4.99
C LYS A 107 -4.24 -4.78 -5.50
N LEU A 108 -3.62 -4.36 -6.60
CA LEU A 108 -3.82 -3.04 -7.20
C LEU A 108 -5.28 -2.85 -7.68
N ILE A 109 -5.89 -3.88 -8.29
CA ILE A 109 -7.32 -3.86 -8.66
C ILE A 109 -8.21 -3.77 -7.41
N LYS A 110 -7.83 -4.41 -6.31
CA LYS A 110 -8.58 -4.29 -5.05
C LYS A 110 -8.53 -2.86 -4.51
N ILE A 111 -7.39 -2.18 -4.61
CA ILE A 111 -7.23 -0.78 -4.16
C ILE A 111 -8.15 0.17 -4.90
N ILE A 112 -8.21 0.11 -6.24
CA ILE A 112 -9.08 1.00 -7.04
C ILE A 112 -10.58 0.78 -6.75
N ASN A 113 -10.94 -0.39 -6.21
CA ASN A 113 -12.32 -0.73 -5.84
C ASN A 113 -12.66 -0.46 -4.36
N LEU A 114 -11.69 -0.09 -3.52
CA LEU A 114 -11.90 0.08 -2.07
C LEU A 114 -12.70 1.33 -1.68
N ASN A 115 -13.02 2.23 -2.64
CA ASN A 115 -13.61 3.55 -2.38
C ASN A 115 -12.92 4.25 -1.19
N SER A 116 -11.59 4.26 -1.25
CA SER A 116 -10.71 4.68 -0.17
C SER A 116 -10.51 6.19 -0.18
N LYS A 117 -10.33 6.79 1.00
CA LYS A 117 -9.91 8.21 1.13
C LYS A 117 -8.48 8.44 0.61
N TRP A 118 -7.70 7.37 0.39
CA TRP A 118 -6.31 7.44 -0.01
C TRP A 118 -6.12 7.49 -1.53
N SER A 119 -6.54 8.60 -2.14
CA SER A 119 -6.40 8.85 -3.60
C SER A 119 -4.95 8.74 -4.12
N TYR A 120 -3.95 8.87 -3.25
CA TYR A 120 -2.55 8.61 -3.59
C TYR A 120 -2.35 7.16 -4.06
N TYR A 121 -2.76 6.17 -3.27
CA TYR A 121 -2.55 4.75 -3.59
C TYR A 121 -3.44 4.28 -4.74
N GLU A 122 -4.63 4.86 -4.88
CA GLU A 122 -5.46 4.66 -6.08
C GLU A 122 -4.72 5.11 -7.34
N ARG A 123 -4.13 6.31 -7.32
CA ARG A 123 -3.38 6.83 -8.46
C ARG A 123 -2.14 5.99 -8.78
N GLN A 124 -1.36 5.60 -7.76
CA GLN A 124 -0.21 4.72 -7.98
C GLN A 124 -0.66 3.39 -8.59
N SER A 125 -1.75 2.81 -8.07
CA SER A 125 -2.31 1.56 -8.59
C SER A 125 -2.65 1.66 -10.08
N TYR A 126 -3.29 2.74 -10.53
CA TYR A 126 -3.54 2.92 -11.96
C TYR A 126 -2.25 3.09 -12.78
N LEU A 127 -1.23 3.79 -12.27
CA LEU A 127 0.05 3.95 -12.97
C LEU A 127 0.76 2.60 -13.15
N ASP A 128 0.81 1.79 -12.09
CA ASP A 128 1.38 0.44 -12.10
C ASP A 128 0.61 -0.50 -13.02
N LEU A 129 -0.72 -0.55 -12.90
CA LEU A 129 -1.57 -1.34 -13.79
C LEU A 129 -1.45 -0.91 -15.26
N THR A 130 -1.27 0.38 -15.53
CA THR A 130 -1.03 0.87 -16.89
C THR A 130 0.31 0.36 -17.43
N SER A 131 1.37 0.41 -16.63
CA SER A 131 2.69 -0.13 -17.03
C SER A 131 2.58 -1.60 -17.40
N ILE A 132 1.98 -2.40 -16.51
CA ILE A 132 1.79 -3.84 -16.72
C ILE A 132 0.97 -4.10 -17.99
N ALA A 133 -0.13 -3.37 -18.20
CA ALA A 133 -0.95 -3.53 -19.40
C ALA A 133 -0.19 -3.17 -20.69
N ILE A 134 0.69 -2.15 -20.67
CA ILE A 134 1.54 -1.80 -21.82
C ILE A 134 2.56 -2.91 -22.09
N GLU A 135 3.22 -3.44 -21.06
CA GLU A 135 4.18 -4.53 -21.15
C GLU A 135 3.54 -5.81 -21.71
N GLU A 136 2.31 -6.11 -21.28
CA GLU A 136 1.49 -7.23 -21.77
C GLU A 136 0.84 -6.96 -23.14
N LYS A 137 1.05 -5.77 -23.72
CA LYS A 137 0.42 -5.30 -24.98
C LYS A 137 -1.12 -5.24 -24.93
N ASP A 138 -1.72 -5.20 -23.75
CA ASP A 138 -3.14 -4.91 -23.56
C ASP A 138 -3.38 -3.39 -23.58
N PHE A 139 -3.21 -2.80 -24.76
CA PHE A 139 -3.36 -1.36 -24.97
C PHE A 139 -4.79 -0.87 -24.73
N LYS A 140 -5.79 -1.74 -24.88
CA LYS A 140 -7.18 -1.39 -24.59
C LYS A 140 -7.35 -1.11 -23.10
N THR A 141 -6.85 -2.01 -22.25
CA THR A 141 -6.89 -1.84 -20.80
C THR A 141 -6.00 -0.68 -20.35
N ALA A 142 -4.78 -0.54 -20.90
CA ALA A 142 -3.91 0.60 -20.62
C ALA A 142 -4.59 1.96 -20.90
N THR A 143 -5.34 2.07 -22.00
CA THR A 143 -6.09 3.28 -22.35
C THR A 143 -7.16 3.61 -21.31
N ILE A 144 -7.85 2.60 -20.80
CA ILE A 144 -8.88 2.78 -19.76
C ILE A 144 -8.22 3.35 -18.50
N TYR A 145 -7.13 2.75 -18.04
CA TYR A 145 -6.42 3.21 -16.85
C TYR A 145 -5.84 4.63 -16.99
N LEU A 146 -5.24 4.97 -18.15
CA LEU A 146 -4.77 6.33 -18.43
C LEU A 146 -5.90 7.36 -18.30
N LYS A 147 -7.09 7.05 -18.82
CA LYS A 147 -8.27 7.93 -18.70
C LYS A 147 -8.77 8.04 -17.27
N GLU A 148 -8.71 6.98 -16.47
CA GLU A 148 -9.09 7.05 -15.05
C GLU A 148 -8.12 7.93 -14.26
N ILE A 149 -6.80 7.85 -14.54
CA ILE A 149 -5.79 8.72 -13.89
C ILE A 149 -6.12 10.21 -14.10
N GLU A 150 -6.57 10.59 -15.29
CA GLU A 150 -6.92 11.99 -15.61
C GLU A 150 -8.14 12.51 -14.85
N LYS A 151 -9.04 11.63 -14.41
CA LYS A 151 -10.22 12.00 -13.62
C LYS A 151 -9.90 12.17 -12.13
N LEU A 152 -8.82 11.56 -11.66
CA LEU A 152 -8.44 11.68 -10.25
C LEU A 152 -8.04 13.12 -9.92
N PRO A 153 -8.32 13.58 -8.68
CA PRO A 153 -7.85 14.89 -8.22
C PRO A 153 -6.36 15.03 -8.49
N LYS A 154 -5.92 16.20 -8.96
CA LYS A 154 -4.48 16.41 -9.12
C LYS A 154 -3.80 16.27 -7.76
N PRO A 155 -2.68 15.55 -7.69
CA PRO A 155 -1.95 15.40 -6.44
C PRO A 155 -1.62 16.77 -5.84
N MET A 156 -1.93 16.96 -4.56
CA MET A 156 -1.37 18.04 -3.77
C MET A 156 -0.01 17.57 -3.27
N PHE A 157 1.04 18.16 -3.81
CA PHE A 157 2.41 17.83 -3.43
C PHE A 157 2.90 18.83 -2.39
N THR A 158 3.35 18.33 -1.24
CA THR A 158 3.97 19.13 -0.18
C THR A 158 5.45 19.40 -0.47
N CYS A 159 6.09 18.55 -1.29
CA CYS A 159 7.45 18.72 -1.80
C CYS A 159 7.50 18.52 -3.33
N GLY A 160 8.32 19.29 -4.03
CA GLY A 160 8.32 19.33 -5.51
C GLY A 160 8.78 18.03 -6.20
N VAL A 161 9.44 17.12 -5.49
CA VAL A 161 10.00 15.88 -6.05
C VAL A 161 8.89 14.92 -6.47
N GLU A 162 7.88 14.71 -5.62
CA GLU A 162 6.76 13.81 -5.93
C GLU A 162 5.97 14.28 -7.17
N ALA A 163 5.84 15.60 -7.34
CA ALA A 163 5.21 16.21 -8.51
C ALA A 163 5.93 15.89 -9.81
N GLN A 164 7.25 15.99 -9.77
CA GLN A 164 8.11 15.70 -10.91
C GLN A 164 8.12 14.20 -11.22
N THR A 165 8.21 13.34 -10.19
CA THR A 165 8.16 11.89 -10.34
C THR A 165 6.85 11.45 -10.97
N TYR A 166 5.71 11.92 -10.45
CA TYR A 166 4.39 11.62 -11.02
C TYR A 166 4.29 12.06 -12.49
N SER A 167 4.64 13.31 -12.77
CA SER A 167 4.52 13.88 -14.13
C SER A 167 5.43 13.15 -15.12
N SER A 168 6.63 12.79 -14.70
CA SER A 168 7.60 12.05 -15.51
C SER A 168 7.11 10.63 -15.79
N ARG A 169 6.57 9.95 -14.77
CA ARG A 169 6.01 8.60 -14.89
C ARG A 169 4.83 8.56 -15.84
N LEU A 170 3.88 9.50 -15.71
CA LEU A 170 2.74 9.59 -16.62
C LEU A 170 3.17 9.89 -18.07
N LYS A 171 4.12 10.81 -18.27
CA LYS A 171 4.69 11.11 -19.59
C LYS A 171 5.34 9.88 -20.22
N TRP A 172 6.08 9.09 -19.42
CA TRP A 172 6.70 7.86 -19.89
C TRP A 172 5.67 6.82 -20.32
N LEU A 173 4.60 6.62 -19.52
CA LEU A 173 3.53 5.68 -19.87
C LEU A 173 2.84 6.06 -21.18
N TYR A 174 2.53 7.34 -21.39
CA TYR A 174 1.97 7.81 -22.67
C TYR A 174 2.91 7.55 -23.85
N ALA A 175 4.20 7.85 -23.69
CA ALA A 175 5.18 7.60 -24.75
C ALA A 175 5.33 6.09 -25.06
N ALA A 176 5.39 5.25 -24.03
CA ALA A 176 5.47 3.79 -24.18
C ALA A 176 4.22 3.22 -24.86
N TYR A 177 3.05 3.70 -24.47
CA TYR A 177 1.77 3.38 -25.10
C TYR A 177 1.73 3.76 -26.59
N GLU A 178 2.12 4.99 -26.94
CA GLU A 178 2.15 5.45 -28.34
C GLU A 178 3.14 4.66 -29.21
N VAL A 179 4.30 4.29 -28.66
CA VAL A 179 5.27 3.44 -29.35
C VAL A 179 4.72 2.04 -29.53
N GLY A 180 4.04 1.50 -28.52
CA GLY A 180 3.40 0.19 -28.55
C GLY A 180 2.32 0.09 -29.62
N LEU A 181 1.45 1.10 -29.76
CA LEU A 181 0.41 1.15 -30.79
C LEU A 181 0.93 1.16 -32.24
N LYS A 182 2.17 1.60 -32.45
CA LYS A 182 2.78 1.72 -33.78
C LYS A 182 3.52 0.45 -34.23
N LYS A 183 3.65 -0.55 -33.36
CA LYS A 183 4.30 -1.83 -33.62
C LYS A 183 3.28 -2.94 -33.83
#